data_AF-A0A3M2M2V8-F1
#
_entry.id   AF-A0A3M2M2V8-F1
#
_cell.length_a   1.000
_cell.length_b   1.000
_cell.length_c   1.000
_cell.angle_alpha   90.00
_cell.angle_beta   90.00
_cell.angle_gamma   90.00
#
_symmetry.space_group_name_H-M   'P 1'
#
loop_
_entity.id
_entity.type
_entity.pdbx_description
1 polymer ?
#
loop_
_entity_poly.entity_id
_entity_poly.type
_entity_poly.pdbx_seq_one_letter_code
_entity_poly.pdbx_strand_id
1 'polypeptide(L)'
;MPNPPTSTTVNLTEVREKSRIAREIVSYLDDALPSMAELWRRIYAALADTLMLIVEINRLNAANRLLRDDCANLLAAARATLGAADEGTDPDPLYYVRDEVNAQQQRHRDGA
;
A
#
# COMPACT_ATOMS: atom_id res chain seq x y z
N MET A 1 55.45 28.05 -50.71
CA MET A 1 54.42 27.17 -51.32
C MET A 1 53.61 26.55 -50.18
N PRO A 2 52.33 26.91 -49.98
CA PRO A 2 51.48 26.23 -49.00
C PRO A 2 50.89 24.95 -49.60
N ASN A 3 50.82 23.88 -48.81
CA ASN A 3 50.23 22.61 -49.23
C ASN A 3 48.72 22.76 -49.49
N PRO A 4 48.17 22.11 -50.53
CA PRO A 4 46.73 22.13 -50.77
C PRO A 4 45.98 21.38 -49.66
N PRO A 5 44.76 21.82 -49.28
CA PRO A 5 43.97 21.13 -48.28
C PRO A 5 43.61 19.72 -48.75
N THR A 6 43.93 18.72 -47.93
CA THR A 6 43.57 17.33 -48.17
C THR A 6 42.04 17.19 -48.11
N SER A 7 41.39 17.06 -49.27
CA SER A 7 39.96 16.75 -49.31
C SER A 7 39.77 15.30 -48.88
N THR A 8 39.40 15.08 -47.61
CA THR A 8 38.94 13.76 -47.17
C THR A 8 37.67 13.43 -47.95
N THR A 9 37.77 12.49 -48.90
CA THR A 9 36.63 12.04 -49.70
C THR A 9 35.70 11.24 -48.81
N VAL A 10 34.66 11.90 -48.29
CA VAL A 10 33.63 11.27 -47.47
C VAL A 10 32.95 10.16 -48.28
N ASN A 11 33.10 8.91 -47.84
CA ASN A 11 32.45 7.77 -48.48
C ASN A 11 30.95 7.75 -48.12
N LEU A 12 30.13 8.31 -49.01
CA LEU A 12 28.68 8.43 -48.81
C LEU A 12 27.98 7.07 -48.69
N THR A 13 28.52 6.01 -49.30
CA THR A 13 27.97 4.65 -49.21
C THR A 13 28.16 4.08 -47.81
N GLU A 14 29.35 4.24 -47.24
CA GLU A 14 29.65 3.82 -45.88
C GLU A 14 28.79 4.59 -44.85
N VAL A 15 28.64 5.91 -45.04
CA VAL A 15 27.78 6.75 -44.19
C VAL A 15 26.32 6.31 -44.25
N ARG A 16 25.81 5.97 -45.45
CA ARG A 16 24.45 5.47 -45.63
C ARG A 16 24.23 4.14 -44.92
N GLU A 17 25.18 3.22 -45.02
CA GLU A 17 25.06 1.90 -44.39
C GLU A 17 25.11 2.00 -42.85
N LYS A 18 26.02 2.82 -42.32
CA LYS A 18 26.06 3.12 -40.87
C LYS A 18 24.76 3.76 -40.39
N SER A 19 24.19 4.67 -41.17
CA SER A 19 22.90 5.30 -40.85
C SER A 19 21.74 4.31 -40.86
N ARG A 20 21.73 3.35 -41.80
CA ARG A 20 20.72 2.26 -41.84
C ARG A 20 20.79 1.40 -40.59
N ILE A 21 21.99 0.90 -40.24
CA ILE A 21 22.20 0.05 -39.06
C ILE A 21 21.80 0.80 -37.78
N ALA A 22 22.21 2.06 -37.63
CA ALA A 22 21.83 2.87 -36.48
C ALA A 22 20.29 3.02 -36.35
N ARG A 23 19.58 3.20 -37.47
CA ARG A 23 18.12 3.30 -37.48
C ARG A 23 17.44 1.98 -37.14
N GLU A 24 17.96 0.86 -37.63
CA GLU A 24 17.45 -0.47 -37.29
C GLU A 24 17.62 -0.77 -35.79
N ILE A 25 18.77 -0.42 -35.19
CA ILE A 25 19.00 -0.57 -33.75
C ILE A 25 18.02 0.29 -32.95
N VAL A 26 17.82 1.55 -33.36
CA VAL A 26 16.88 2.46 -32.68
C VAL A 26 15.44 1.95 -32.81
N SER A 27 15.02 1.47 -33.97
CA SER A 27 13.68 0.91 -34.19
C SER A 27 13.43 -0.32 -33.31
N TYR A 28 14.39 -1.24 -33.25
CA TYR A 28 14.28 -2.41 -32.40
C TYR A 28 14.21 -2.04 -30.92
N LEU A 29 14.98 -1.02 -30.49
CA LEU A 29 14.97 -0.55 -29.11
C LEU A 29 13.63 0.14 -28.76
N ASP A 30 13.06 0.92 -29.69
CA ASP A 30 11.75 1.56 -29.55
C ASP A 30 10.62 0.52 -29.45
N ASP A 31 10.66 -0.53 -30.27
CA ASP A 31 9.70 -1.64 -30.23
C ASP A 31 9.82 -2.49 -28.94
N ALA A 32 11.05 -2.68 -28.44
CA ALA A 32 11.31 -3.52 -27.27
C ALA A 32 11.03 -2.82 -25.93
N LEU A 33 11.07 -1.48 -25.90
CA LEU A 33 10.84 -0.72 -24.68
C LEU A 33 9.34 -0.40 -24.54
N PRO A 34 8.74 -0.60 -23.35
CA PRO A 34 7.44 -0.02 -23.09
C PRO A 34 7.55 1.48 -23.31
N SER A 35 6.56 2.07 -23.99
CA SER A 35 6.54 3.52 -24.16
C SER A 35 6.72 4.19 -22.80
N MET A 36 7.53 5.25 -22.75
CA MET A 36 7.78 6.00 -21.52
C MET A 36 6.45 6.42 -20.85
N ALA A 37 5.42 6.71 -21.65
CA ALA A 37 4.07 6.99 -21.17
C ALA A 37 3.43 5.81 -20.42
N GLU A 38 3.55 4.58 -20.93
CA GLU A 38 3.04 3.37 -20.26
C GLU A 38 3.78 3.10 -18.95
N LEU A 39 5.11 3.31 -18.93
CA LEU A 39 5.91 3.15 -17.73
C LEU A 39 5.48 4.15 -16.64
N TRP A 40 5.34 5.44 -16.99
CA TRP A 40 4.85 6.45 -16.06
C TRP A 40 3.44 6.13 -15.57
N ARG A 41 2.55 5.70 -16.46
CA ARG A 41 1.17 5.31 -16.10
C ARG A 41 1.16 4.20 -15.04
N ARG A 42 2.02 3.18 -15.18
CA ARG A 42 2.16 2.09 -14.20
C ARG A 42 2.70 2.59 -12.87
N ILE A 43 3.69 3.47 -12.88
CA ILE A 43 4.24 4.07 -11.65
C ILE A 43 3.17 4.86 -10.91
N TYR A 44 2.42 5.72 -11.61
CA TYR A 44 1.34 6.50 -10.99
C TYR A 44 0.22 5.62 -10.43
N ALA A 45 -0.18 4.57 -11.17
CA ALA A 45 -1.16 3.60 -10.68
C ALA A 45 -0.68 2.90 -9.41
N ALA A 46 0.55 2.37 -9.42
CA ALA A 46 1.13 1.70 -8.25
C ALA A 46 1.27 2.63 -7.03
N LEU A 47 1.61 3.91 -7.25
CA LEU A 47 1.66 4.91 -6.18
C LEU A 47 0.27 5.17 -5.59
N ALA A 48 -0.74 5.33 -6.44
CA ALA A 48 -2.12 5.52 -6.00
C ALA A 48 -2.65 4.31 -5.22
N ASP A 49 -2.40 3.10 -5.72
CA ASP A 49 -2.78 1.85 -5.04
C ASP A 49 -2.10 1.72 -3.69
N THR A 50 -0.81 2.06 -3.60
CA THR A 50 -0.04 2.01 -2.35
C THR A 50 -0.63 2.96 -1.30
N LEU A 51 -1.02 4.18 -1.70
CA LEU A 51 -1.66 5.13 -0.79
C LEU A 51 -3.02 4.61 -0.30
N MET A 52 -3.82 4.01 -1.19
CA MET A 52 -5.10 3.39 -0.80
C MET A 52 -4.89 2.23 0.18
N LEU A 53 -3.87 1.39 -0.05
CA LEU A 53 -3.52 0.30 0.87
C LEU A 53 -3.09 0.83 2.24
N ILE A 54 -2.32 1.93 2.31
CA ILE A 54 -1.93 2.53 3.59
C ILE A 54 -3.15 3.03 4.37
N VAL A 55 -4.10 3.68 3.70
CA VAL A 55 -5.36 4.13 4.32
C VAL A 55 -6.13 2.94 4.89
N GLU A 56 -6.25 1.87 4.12
CA GLU A 56 -6.99 0.68 4.53
C GLU A 56 -6.30 -0.07 5.68
N ILE A 57 -4.98 -0.20 5.64
CA ILE A 57 -4.20 -0.77 6.74
C ILE A 57 -4.40 0.03 8.03
N ASN A 58 -4.39 1.36 7.95
CA ASN A 58 -4.63 2.21 9.12
C ASN A 58 -6.07 2.04 9.64
N ARG A 59 -7.06 1.97 8.76
CA ARG A 59 -8.46 1.71 9.13
C ARG A 59 -8.61 0.36 9.83
N LEU A 60 -8.03 -0.70 9.28
CA LEU A 60 -8.05 -2.04 9.86
C LEU A 60 -7.30 -2.11 11.19
N ASN A 61 -6.16 -1.42 11.32
CA ASN A 61 -5.43 -1.33 12.58
C ASN A 61 -6.20 -0.59 13.67
N ALA A 62 -6.98 0.43 13.32
CA ALA A 62 -7.87 1.11 14.26
C ALA A 62 -9.01 0.18 14.71
N ALA A 63 -9.68 -0.48 13.75
CA ALA A 63 -10.74 -1.45 14.06
C ALA A 63 -10.24 -2.63 14.91
N ASN A 64 -9.04 -3.14 14.64
CA ASN A 64 -8.44 -4.24 15.41
C ASN A 64 -8.11 -3.82 16.85
N ARG A 65 -7.63 -2.59 17.05
CA ARG A 65 -7.39 -2.05 18.39
C ARG A 65 -8.68 -1.95 19.20
N LEU A 66 -9.74 -1.39 18.61
CA LEU A 66 -11.05 -1.31 19.26
C LEU A 66 -11.58 -2.69 19.65
N LEU A 67 -11.51 -3.68 18.76
CA LEU A 67 -11.93 -5.05 19.05
C LEU A 67 -11.11 -5.69 20.18
N ARG A 68 -9.80 -5.44 20.23
CA ARG A 68 -8.93 -5.95 21.31
C ARG A 68 -9.28 -5.33 22.65
N ASP A 69 -9.59 -4.04 22.67
CA ASP A 69 -10.02 -3.32 23.87
C ASP A 69 -11.38 -3.87 24.36
N ASP A 70 -12.33 -4.13 23.45
CA ASP A 70 -13.61 -4.76 23.78
C ASP A 70 -13.44 -6.15 24.40
N CYS A 71 -12.58 -6.98 23.81
CA CYS A 71 -12.25 -8.29 24.37
C CYS A 71 -11.57 -8.19 25.75
N ALA A 72 -10.66 -7.23 25.93
CA ALA A 72 -9.98 -7.01 27.21
C ALA A 72 -10.96 -6.59 28.31
N ASN A 73 -11.91 -5.71 27.99
CA ASN A 73 -12.94 -5.26 28.92
C ASN A 73 -13.89 -6.40 29.30
N LEU A 74 -14.33 -7.22 28.33
CA LEU A 74 -15.15 -8.40 28.62
C LEU A 74 -14.41 -9.41 29.51
N LEU A 75 -13.13 -9.62 29.27
CA LEU A 75 -12.31 -10.49 30.12
C LEU A 75 -12.19 -9.93 31.54
N ALA A 76 -12.05 -8.62 31.69
CA ALA A 76 -12.04 -7.96 33.00
C ALA A 76 -13.41 -8.12 33.71
N ALA A 77 -14.51 -7.91 33.00
CA ALA A 77 -15.87 -8.10 33.53
C ALA A 77 -16.13 -9.56 33.95
N ALA A 78 -15.68 -10.53 33.16
CA ALA A 78 -15.77 -11.95 33.50
C ALA A 78 -14.94 -12.29 34.75
N ARG A 79 -13.74 -11.72 34.89
CA ARG A 79 -12.92 -11.90 36.10
C ARG A 79 -13.57 -11.27 37.33
N ALA A 80 -14.15 -10.08 37.20
CA ALA A 80 -14.90 -9.44 38.29
C ALA A 80 -16.10 -10.29 38.71
N THR A 81 -16.85 -10.84 37.74
CA THR A 81 -17.96 -11.77 37.99
C THR A 81 -17.52 -13.00 38.79
N LEU A 82 -16.42 -13.63 38.39
CA LEU A 82 -15.89 -14.82 39.08
C LEU A 82 -15.43 -14.49 40.50
N GLY A 83 -14.72 -13.36 40.69
CA GLY A 83 -14.28 -12.93 42.02
C GLY A 83 -15.46 -12.65 42.96
N ALA A 84 -16.47 -11.92 42.47
CA ALA A 84 -17.67 -11.61 43.25
C ALA A 84 -18.49 -12.86 43.60
N ALA A 85 -18.55 -13.85 42.69
CA ALA A 85 -19.23 -15.11 42.93
C ALA A 85 -18.50 -15.99 43.96
N ASP A 86 -17.16 -16.02 43.93
CA ASP A 86 -16.34 -16.80 44.87
C ASP A 86 -16.36 -16.22 46.29
N GLU A 87 -16.28 -14.89 46.41
CA GLU A 87 -16.28 -14.19 47.69
C GLU A 87 -17.70 -14.05 48.29
N GLY A 88 -18.75 -14.27 47.49
CA GLY A 88 -20.14 -14.06 47.90
C GLY A 88 -20.45 -12.60 48.27
N THR A 89 -19.65 -11.66 47.77
CA THR A 89 -19.70 -10.24 48.12
C THR A 89 -20.79 -9.48 47.36
N ASP A 90 -21.26 -10.02 46.24
CA ASP A 90 -22.29 -9.42 45.38
C ASP A 90 -23.48 -10.37 45.19
N PRO A 91 -24.73 -9.93 45.43
CA PRO A 91 -25.93 -10.73 45.16
C PRO A 91 -26.22 -10.96 43.67
N ASP A 92 -25.65 -10.15 42.77
CA ASP A 92 -25.74 -10.36 41.32
C ASP A 92 -24.38 -10.25 40.62
N PRO A 93 -23.48 -11.24 40.75
CA PRO A 93 -22.17 -11.22 40.11
C PRO A 93 -22.22 -11.12 38.58
N LEU A 94 -23.32 -11.57 37.95
CA LEU A 94 -23.50 -11.49 36.49
C LEU A 94 -23.76 -10.06 36.00
N TYR A 95 -23.94 -9.10 36.91
CA TYR A 95 -24.10 -7.69 36.59
C TYR A 95 -22.91 -7.15 35.77
N TYR A 96 -21.67 -7.45 36.15
CA TYR A 96 -20.47 -6.90 35.49
C TYR A 96 -20.40 -7.23 34.00
N VAL A 97 -20.69 -8.48 33.62
CA VAL A 97 -20.70 -8.89 32.21
C VAL A 97 -21.87 -8.26 31.45
N ARG A 98 -23.06 -8.20 32.05
CA ARG A 98 -24.22 -7.55 31.42
C ARG A 98 -23.97 -6.06 31.17
N ASP A 99 -23.38 -5.38 32.15
CA ASP A 99 -23.01 -3.98 32.04
C ASP A 99 -22.00 -3.75 30.92
N GLU A 100 -20.92 -4.53 30.86
CA GLU A 100 -19.93 -4.39 29.79
C GLU A 100 -20.50 -4.70 28.39
N VAL A 101 -21.37 -5.73 28.27
CA VAL A 101 -22.03 -6.03 26.99
C VAL A 101 -22.93 -4.86 26.56
N ASN A 102 -23.69 -4.28 27.47
CA ASN A 102 -24.52 -3.11 27.18
C ASN A 102 -23.65 -1.90 26.80
N ALA A 103 -22.55 -1.67 27.51
CA ALA A 103 -21.60 -0.61 27.22
C ALA A 103 -20.98 -0.77 25.83
N GLN A 104 -20.60 -1.99 25.43
CA GLN A 104 -20.09 -2.27 24.08
C GLN A 104 -21.14 -2.05 23.01
N GLN A 105 -22.38 -2.54 23.21
CA GLN A 105 -23.46 -2.29 22.27
C GLN A 105 -23.71 -0.80 22.06
N GLN A 106 -23.63 -0.01 23.13
CA GLN A 106 -23.77 1.44 23.03
C GLN A 106 -22.59 2.07 22.28
N ARG A 107 -21.34 1.69 22.59
CA ARG A 107 -20.14 2.15 21.86
C ARG A 107 -20.18 1.81 20.36
N HIS A 108 -20.66 0.62 20.01
CA HIS A 108 -20.81 0.23 18.60
C HIS A 108 -21.95 0.97 17.89
N ARG A 109 -23.01 1.40 18.61
CA ARG A 109 -24.07 2.25 18.05
C ARG A 109 -23.60 3.69 17.86
N ASP A 110 -22.82 4.22 18.79
CA ASP A 110 -22.35 5.61 18.76
C ASP A 110 -21.12 5.81 17.85
N GLY A 111 -20.41 4.72 17.52
CA GLY A 111 -19.28 4.69 16.60
C GLY A 111 -19.60 4.27 15.16
N ALA A 112 -20.88 4.04 14.83
CA ALA A 112 -21.39 3.76 13.48
C ALA A 112 -22.00 5.00 12.84
#